data_AF-A0A1W9S4P4-F1
#
_entry.id   AF-A0A1W9S4P4-F1
#
_cell.length_a   1.000
_cell.length_b   1.000
_cell.length_c   1.000
_cell.angle_alpha   90.00
_cell.angle_beta   90.00
_cell.angle_gamma   90.00
#
_symmetry.space_group_name_H-M   'P 1'
#
loop_
_entity.id
_entity.type
_entity.pdbx_description
1 polymer ?
#
loop_
_entity_poly.entity_id
_entity_poly.type
_entity_poly.pdbx_seq_one_letter_code
_entity_poly.pdbx_strand_id
1 'polypeptide(L)'
;MKNTSRIFLIIAFLFGTILILYTSCGNNSTEPAPCYSITVETNGSGTVDIQPDSGCYHSGTNVTLTATADAGWNFDNWSGDITGEDNPLIVTISDTDISVTADFSEA
;
A
#
# COMPACT_ATOMS: atom_id res chain seq x y z
N MET A 1 24.20 -16.92 -16.58
CA MET A 1 25.49 -17.62 -16.75
C MET A 1 25.92 -17.50 -18.20
N LYS A 2 27.18 -17.08 -18.39
CA LYS A 2 28.05 -17.31 -19.56
C LYS A 2 27.69 -16.59 -20.87
N ASN A 3 28.43 -15.50 -21.10
CA ASN A 3 29.20 -15.21 -22.31
C ASN A 3 28.46 -15.31 -23.66
N THR A 4 28.40 -14.21 -24.42
CA THR A 4 29.41 -13.95 -25.47
C THR A 4 29.10 -12.63 -26.18
N SER A 5 30.11 -11.77 -26.12
CA SER A 5 30.20 -10.46 -26.72
C SER A 5 30.34 -10.57 -28.25
N ARG A 6 29.67 -9.66 -28.98
CA ARG A 6 30.06 -9.14 -30.31
C ARG A 6 30.12 -10.13 -31.47
N ILE A 7 29.04 -10.29 -32.26
CA ILE A 7 29.23 -10.63 -33.70
C ILE A 7 28.13 -10.33 -34.73
N PHE A 8 26.98 -9.75 -34.40
CA PHE A 8 25.94 -9.45 -35.42
C PHE A 8 25.79 -7.96 -35.72
N LEU A 9 26.85 -7.37 -36.27
CA LEU A 9 26.89 -6.00 -36.79
C LEU A 9 26.80 -5.95 -38.32
N ILE A 10 26.32 -6.99 -39.02
CA ILE A 10 26.47 -7.06 -40.47
C ILE A 10 25.13 -7.27 -41.20
N ILE A 11 24.51 -6.14 -41.55
CA ILE A 11 24.00 -5.79 -42.89
C ILE A 11 22.80 -6.59 -43.43
N ALA A 12 21.64 -5.93 -43.36
CA ALA A 12 20.58 -5.77 -44.38
C ALA A 12 20.41 -6.86 -45.46
N PHE A 13 19.21 -7.47 -45.50
CA PHE A 13 18.68 -8.07 -46.73
C PHE A 13 17.21 -7.69 -46.94
N LEU A 14 16.99 -7.00 -48.05
CA LEU A 14 15.73 -6.60 -48.66
C LEU A 14 14.88 -7.84 -49.01
N PHE A 15 13.69 -8.04 -48.43
CA PHE A 15 12.54 -8.71 -49.08
C PHE A 15 11.25 -8.37 -48.30
N GLY A 16 10.17 -8.09 -49.05
CA GLY A 16 8.94 -7.49 -48.55
C GLY A 16 8.09 -8.34 -47.61
N THR A 17 7.14 -7.65 -46.97
CA THR A 17 5.94 -8.19 -46.31
C THR A 17 6.15 -9.50 -45.56
N ILE A 18 6.61 -9.41 -44.32
CA ILE A 18 6.29 -10.41 -43.33
C ILE A 18 5.70 -9.68 -42.13
N LEU A 19 4.44 -10.03 -41.85
CA LEU A 19 3.71 -9.74 -40.64
C LEU A 19 4.48 -10.38 -39.48
N ILE A 20 5.57 -9.75 -39.02
CA ILE A 20 6.14 -10.10 -37.72
C ILE A 20 5.19 -9.45 -36.73
N LEU A 21 4.21 -10.24 -36.30
CA LEU A 21 3.65 -10.12 -34.96
C LEU A 21 4.86 -10.10 -34.03
N TYR A 22 5.37 -8.91 -33.71
CA TYR A 22 6.19 -8.74 -32.53
C TYR A 22 5.23 -8.97 -31.36
N THR A 23 4.93 -10.24 -31.07
CA THR A 23 4.74 -10.67 -29.70
C THR A 23 6.08 -10.50 -29.01
N SER A 24 6.47 -9.26 -28.79
CA SER A 24 7.29 -8.92 -27.65
C SER A 24 6.35 -8.91 -26.44
N CYS A 25 5.84 -10.10 -26.09
CA CYS A 25 5.27 -10.29 -24.77
C CYS A 25 6.47 -10.39 -23.83
N GLY A 26 6.90 -9.23 -23.38
CA GLY A 26 8.00 -9.02 -22.47
C GLY A 26 7.66 -7.75 -21.74
N ASN A 27 6.60 -7.83 -20.93
CA ASN A 27 6.24 -6.77 -20.01
C ASN A 27 7.44 -6.63 -19.08
N ASN A 28 8.38 -5.75 -19.42
CA ASN A 28 9.26 -5.16 -18.44
C ASN A 28 8.40 -4.21 -17.61
N SER A 29 7.48 -4.79 -16.82
CA SER A 29 6.64 -4.10 -15.86
C SER A 29 7.53 -3.71 -14.70
N THR A 30 8.26 -2.61 -14.91
CA THR A 30 8.81 -1.81 -13.80
C THR A 30 7.78 -0.72 -13.50
N GLU A 31 6.52 -1.11 -13.36
CA GLU A 31 5.51 -0.23 -12.79
C GLU A 31 5.84 -0.12 -11.30
N PRO A 32 5.95 1.08 -10.72
CA PRO A 32 6.13 1.21 -9.28
C PRO A 32 5.00 0.46 -8.59
N ALA A 33 5.34 -0.34 -7.57
CA ALA A 33 4.33 -1.06 -6.80
C ALA A 33 3.30 -0.06 -6.25
N PRO A 34 1.99 -0.35 -6.36
CA PRO A 34 0.98 0.52 -5.79
C PRO A 34 1.20 0.66 -4.29
N CYS A 35 0.81 1.81 -3.75
CA CYS A 35 0.72 2.00 -2.32
C CYS A 35 -0.60 2.63 -1.92
N TYR A 36 -0.93 2.45 -0.66
CA TYR A 36 -2.20 2.72 -0.05
C TYR A 36 -2.00 3.58 1.19
N SER A 37 -2.99 4.41 1.47
CA SER A 37 -3.01 5.31 2.62
C SER A 37 -3.91 4.76 3.72
N ILE A 38 -3.58 5.11 4.96
CA ILE A 38 -4.50 4.98 6.10
C ILE A 38 -4.88 6.40 6.50
N THR A 39 -6.16 6.69 6.48
CA THR A 39 -6.72 7.91 7.07
C THR A 39 -7.33 7.55 8.42
N VAL A 40 -6.92 8.27 9.45
CA VAL A 40 -7.49 8.11 10.79
C VAL A 40 -8.22 9.37 11.21
N GLU A 41 -9.47 9.22 11.59
CA GLU A 41 -10.29 10.27 12.21
C GLU A 41 -10.53 9.96 13.70
N THR A 42 -10.90 10.98 14.46
CA THR A 42 -11.26 10.85 15.86
C THR A 42 -12.66 11.40 16.07
N ASN A 43 -13.53 10.62 16.69
CA ASN A 43 -14.84 11.06 17.16
C ASN A 43 -14.78 11.15 18.69
N GLY A 44 -14.97 12.35 19.24
CA GLY A 44 -14.69 12.63 20.66
C GLY A 44 -13.30 13.25 20.88
N SER A 45 -12.76 13.15 22.10
CA SER A 45 -11.47 13.75 22.47
C SER A 45 -10.40 12.69 22.75
N GLY A 46 -9.37 12.68 21.91
CA GLY A 46 -8.20 11.82 22.04
C GLY A 46 -7.27 11.99 20.86
N THR A 47 -6.18 11.23 20.86
CA THR A 47 -5.19 11.20 19.78
C THR A 47 -4.96 9.78 19.31
N VAL A 48 -4.52 9.62 18.05
CA VAL A 48 -4.11 8.33 17.51
C VAL A 48 -2.69 8.41 16.98
N ASP A 49 -1.84 7.52 17.47
CA ASP A 49 -0.49 7.30 16.94
C ASP A 49 -0.49 6.16 15.91
N ILE A 50 0.22 6.37 14.80
CA ILE A 50 0.33 5.43 13.67
C ILE A 50 1.79 4.96 13.57
N GLN A 51 2.03 3.65 13.49
CA GLN A 51 3.38 3.09 13.36
C GLN A 51 3.42 1.89 12.40
N PRO A 52 4.23 1.91 11.32
CA PRO A 52 5.05 3.04 10.86
C PRO A 52 4.20 4.20 10.35
N ASP A 53 4.64 5.44 10.57
CA ASP A 53 4.05 6.63 9.93
C ASP A 53 4.77 6.88 8.59
N SER A 54 4.27 6.23 7.54
CA SER A 54 4.85 6.27 6.19
C SER A 54 4.00 7.08 5.21
N GLY A 55 2.72 7.30 5.51
CA GLY A 55 1.71 7.89 4.62
C GLY A 55 1.37 7.06 3.36
N CYS A 56 2.25 6.14 2.97
CA CYS A 56 2.16 5.25 1.82
C CYS A 56 2.65 3.87 2.26
N TYR A 57 1.77 2.88 2.17
CA TYR A 57 2.00 1.51 2.60
C TYR A 57 1.76 0.53 1.45
N HIS A 58 2.58 -0.51 1.36
CA HIS A 58 2.37 -1.57 0.39
C HIS A 58 1.47 -2.67 0.97
N SER A 59 0.79 -3.40 0.10
CA SER A 59 0.01 -4.59 0.46
C SER A 59 0.82 -5.56 1.33
N GLY A 60 0.22 -6.05 2.40
CA GLY A 60 0.84 -6.90 3.42
C GLY A 60 1.63 -6.17 4.50
N THR A 61 1.73 -4.83 4.45
CA THR A 61 2.32 -4.05 5.55
C THR A 61 1.42 -4.11 6.77
N ASN A 62 2.00 -4.33 7.95
CA ASN A 62 1.30 -4.20 9.22
C ASN A 62 1.53 -2.81 9.80
N VAL A 63 0.44 -2.08 10.02
CA VAL A 63 0.43 -0.76 10.66
C VAL A 63 -0.26 -0.89 12.01
N THR A 64 0.35 -0.35 13.05
CA THR A 64 -0.20 -0.34 14.41
C THR A 64 -0.83 1.02 14.67
N LEU A 65 -2.08 1.03 15.08
CA LEU A 65 -2.83 2.22 15.51
C LEU A 65 -2.99 2.16 17.03
N THR A 66 -2.60 3.22 17.73
CA THR A 66 -2.73 3.32 19.19
C THR A 66 -3.55 4.54 19.54
N ALA A 67 -4.73 4.34 20.13
CA ALA A 67 -5.58 5.43 20.60
C ALA A 67 -5.20 5.83 22.04
N THR A 68 -5.07 7.13 22.29
CA THR A 68 -4.87 7.68 23.63
C THR A 68 -6.01 8.66 23.91
N ALA A 69 -6.86 8.35 24.88
CA ALA A 69 -7.95 9.23 25.26
C ALA A 69 -7.44 10.46 26.03
N ASP A 70 -8.08 11.60 25.83
CA ASP A 70 -7.81 12.80 26.62
C ASP A 70 -8.36 12.68 28.05
N ALA A 71 -7.97 13.61 28.93
CA ALA A 71 -8.49 13.64 30.29
C ALA A 71 -10.02 13.79 30.32
N GLY A 72 -10.69 12.86 31.01
CA GLY A 72 -12.16 12.82 31.11
C GLY A 72 -12.84 12.05 29.97
N TRP A 73 -12.07 11.38 29.10
CA TRP A 73 -12.58 10.53 28.03
C TRP A 73 -12.05 9.10 28.15
N ASN A 74 -12.77 8.16 27.56
CA ASN A 74 -12.36 6.77 27.35
C ASN A 74 -12.33 6.46 25.86
N PHE A 75 -11.42 5.58 25.45
CA PHE A 75 -11.49 4.96 24.13
C PHE A 75 -12.56 3.87 24.16
N ASP A 76 -13.50 3.93 23.22
CA ASP A 76 -14.61 2.97 23.12
C ASP A 76 -14.26 1.85 22.14
N ASN A 77 -14.02 2.22 20.87
CA ASN A 77 -13.76 1.28 19.78
C ASN A 77 -13.20 1.99 18.54
N TRP A 78 -12.78 1.18 17.58
CA TRP A 78 -12.48 1.57 16.21
C TRP A 78 -13.68 1.29 15.31
N SER A 79 -13.97 2.20 14.39
CA SER A 79 -15.02 2.07 13.37
C SER A 79 -14.53 2.49 11.97
N GLY A 80 -15.38 2.34 10.95
CA GLY A 80 -15.04 2.62 9.55
C GLY A 80 -14.77 1.34 8.76
N ASP A 81 -13.69 1.32 7.97
CA ASP A 81 -13.28 0.15 7.17
C ASP A 81 -12.77 -1.01 8.04
N ILE A 82 -12.31 -0.70 9.25
CA ILE A 82 -11.88 -1.66 10.26
C ILE A 82 -12.62 -1.38 11.55
N THR A 83 -13.18 -2.42 12.14
CA THR A 83 -13.88 -2.35 13.42
C THR A 83 -13.17 -3.19 14.48
N GLY A 84 -13.24 -2.77 15.73
CA GLY A 84 -12.66 -3.53 16.84
C GLY A 84 -12.52 -2.73 18.12
N GLU A 85 -12.28 -3.39 19.23
CA GLU A 85 -12.09 -2.75 20.55
C GLU A 85 -10.64 -2.85 21.04
N ASP A 86 -9.78 -3.56 20.31
CA ASP A 86 -8.38 -3.75 20.66
C ASP A 86 -7.60 -2.42 20.55
N ASN A 87 -6.84 -2.08 21.59
CA ASN A 87 -5.96 -0.93 21.59
C ASN A 87 -4.62 -1.31 22.26
N PRO A 88 -3.51 -1.38 21.51
CA PRO A 88 -3.36 -1.00 20.11
C PRO A 88 -4.02 -1.99 19.11
N LEU A 89 -4.45 -1.46 17.97
CA LEU A 89 -5.00 -2.21 16.83
C LEU A 89 -3.94 -2.43 15.76
N ILE A 90 -3.83 -3.66 15.23
CA ILE A 90 -2.95 -3.97 14.10
C ILE A 90 -3.78 -4.08 12.82
N VAL A 91 -3.45 -3.24 11.85
CA VAL A 91 -4.06 -3.19 10.52
C VAL A 91 -3.11 -3.78 9.49
N THR A 92 -3.54 -4.82 8.78
CA THR A 92 -2.82 -5.33 7.61
C THR A 92 -3.34 -4.63 6.36
N ILE A 93 -2.46 -3.90 5.69
CA ILE A 93 -2.78 -3.20 4.44
C ILE A 93 -3.11 -4.23 3.36
N SER A 94 -4.26 -4.04 2.73
CA SER A 94 -4.67 -4.78 1.55
C SER A 94 -4.47 -3.92 0.30
N ASP A 95 -5.14 -4.24 -0.80
CA ASP A 95 -4.97 -3.54 -2.08
C ASP A 95 -5.88 -2.31 -2.22
N THR A 96 -6.20 -1.63 -1.12
CA THR A 96 -7.05 -0.42 -1.08
C THR A 96 -6.64 0.54 0.04
N ASP A 97 -6.96 1.82 -0.13
CA ASP A 97 -6.95 2.81 0.96
C ASP A 97 -7.91 2.40 2.07
N ILE A 98 -7.57 2.80 3.30
CA ILE A 98 -8.32 2.45 4.51
C ILE A 98 -8.66 3.73 5.29
N SER A 99 -9.92 3.87 5.70
CA SER A 99 -10.40 4.91 6.61
C SER A 99 -10.84 4.27 7.93
N VAL A 100 -10.25 4.71 9.03
CA VAL A 100 -10.57 4.23 10.39
C VAL A 100 -10.91 5.41 11.28
N THR A 101 -11.90 5.27 12.14
CA THR A 101 -12.27 6.25 13.15
C THR A 101 -12.01 5.68 14.54
N ALA A 102 -11.33 6.44 15.39
CA ALA A 102 -11.26 6.16 16.83
C ALA A 102 -12.42 6.85 17.53
N ASP A 103 -13.31 6.06 18.14
CA ASP A 103 -14.45 6.56 18.90
C ASP A 103 -14.08 6.67 20.38
N PHE A 104 -14.34 7.84 20.95
CA PHE A 104 -14.15 8.16 22.36
C PHE A 104 -15.46 8.66 22.96
N SER A 105 -15.68 8.37 24.25
CA SER A 105 -16.80 8.90 25.03
C SER A 105 -16.32 9.52 26.34
N GLU A 106 -17.10 10.45 26.90
CA GLU A 106 -16.82 11.02 28.22
C GLU A 106 -16.90 9.93 29.32
N ALA A 107 -16.00 10.01 30.31
CA ALA A 107 -15.85 9.03 31.39
C ALA A 107 -16.83 9.19 32.57
#